data_AF-A0AAX6SDN7-F1
#
_entry.id   AF-A0AAX6SDN7-F1
#
_cell.length_a   1.000
_cell.length_b   1.000
_cell.length_c   1.000
_cell.angle_alpha   90.00
_cell.angle_beta   90.00
_cell.angle_gamma   90.00
#
_symmetry.space_group_name_H-M   'P 1'
#
loop_
_entity.id
_entity.type
_entity.pdbx_description
1 polymer ?
#
loop_
_entity_poly.entity_id
_entity_poly.type
_entity_poly.pdbx_seq_one_letter_code
_entity_poly.pdbx_strand_id
1 'polypeptide(L)'
;MYRVDLSPDAKEVAAIEARRNREKDRQSRFFNVQNQVMGVNVEALNNQVEEQKLQEATERNKEAAYDTKKVQYDLVVQMLEKEEAKRARRVAKKIQDFRQQKQEFKNRCECELQDAARFQRIPVQFQQYPAQFQEFPTQFQEFPACLSDKVPFSGPASMQCFLGEGLHRASFLRMQQQQFRYNLERQLQEQQQVRAEEKYADMLSDQQHLVMDMRAAQMARLEESCCVAMSSARANANKVQAKLSEFNNLHQSTYSPILSTVQHQQLLNSG
;
A
#
# COMPACT_ATOMS: atom_id res chain seq x y z
N MET A 1 72.08 -102.99 -111.54
CA MET A 1 71.45 -101.74 -111.06
C MET A 1 72.19 -101.31 -109.80
N TYR A 2 73.03 -100.30 -109.91
CA TYR A 2 73.90 -99.80 -108.82
C TYR A 2 73.02 -99.19 -107.72
N ARG A 3 73.21 -99.58 -106.46
CA ARG A 3 72.59 -98.85 -105.33
C ARG A 3 73.38 -97.55 -105.16
N VAL A 4 72.72 -96.44 -105.42
CA VAL A 4 73.24 -95.10 -105.15
C VAL A 4 73.03 -94.87 -103.66
N ASP A 5 74.08 -95.07 -102.87
CA ASP A 5 74.07 -94.69 -101.46
C ASP A 5 74.08 -93.16 -101.40
N LEU A 6 72.89 -92.57 -101.28
CA LEU A 6 72.70 -91.16 -100.99
C LEU A 6 73.35 -90.87 -99.63
N SER A 7 74.29 -89.90 -99.60
CA SER A 7 74.86 -89.38 -98.36
C SER A 7 73.72 -88.99 -97.40
N PRO A 8 73.71 -89.48 -96.15
CA PRO A 8 72.65 -89.16 -95.20
C PRO A 8 72.48 -87.65 -95.00
N ASP A 9 71.25 -87.16 -95.04
CA ASP A 9 70.93 -85.75 -94.74
C ASP A 9 71.21 -85.48 -93.26
N ALA A 10 72.04 -84.47 -92.98
CA ALA A 10 72.46 -84.11 -91.63
C ALA A 10 71.27 -83.83 -90.69
N LYS A 11 70.15 -83.31 -91.22
CA LYS A 11 68.94 -83.07 -90.44
C LYS A 11 68.23 -84.37 -90.06
N GLU A 12 68.14 -85.32 -90.99
CA GLU A 12 67.53 -86.64 -90.73
C GLU A 12 68.36 -87.43 -89.72
N VAL A 13 69.69 -87.40 -89.86
CA VAL A 13 70.61 -88.05 -88.90
C VAL A 13 70.45 -87.44 -87.50
N ALA A 14 70.40 -86.11 -87.38
CA ALA A 14 70.19 -85.43 -86.10
C ALA A 14 68.81 -85.72 -85.48
N ALA A 15 67.75 -85.83 -86.29
CA ALA A 15 66.41 -86.19 -85.83
C ALA A 15 66.32 -87.65 -85.35
N ILE A 16 66.96 -88.58 -86.08
CA ILE A 16 67.06 -89.99 -85.70
C ILE A 16 67.86 -90.12 -84.40
N GLU A 17 68.95 -89.37 -84.26
CA GLU A 17 69.77 -89.37 -83.05
C GLU A 17 69.04 -88.76 -81.85
N ALA A 18 68.35 -87.63 -82.02
CA ALA A 18 67.51 -87.04 -80.97
C ALA A 18 66.39 -88.00 -80.53
N ARG A 19 65.78 -88.74 -81.46
CA ARG A 19 64.78 -89.78 -81.13
C ARG A 19 65.40 -90.94 -80.36
N ARG A 20 66.57 -91.42 -80.77
CA ARG A 20 67.32 -92.46 -80.04
C ARG A 20 67.70 -91.98 -78.64
N ASN A 21 68.11 -90.73 -78.47
CA ASN A 21 68.45 -90.15 -77.17
C ASN A 21 67.23 -90.01 -76.27
N ARG A 22 66.09 -89.52 -76.77
CA ARG A 22 64.82 -89.49 -76.00
C ARG A 22 64.35 -90.88 -75.57
N GLU A 23 64.50 -91.89 -76.42
CA GLU A 23 64.15 -93.27 -76.08
C GLU A 23 65.11 -93.85 -75.04
N LYS A 24 66.41 -93.55 -75.13
CA LYS A 24 67.38 -93.89 -74.07
C LYS A 24 67.03 -93.22 -72.74
N ASP A 25 66.64 -91.94 -72.76
CA ASP A 25 66.20 -91.21 -71.57
C ASP A 25 64.88 -91.73 -70.99
N ARG A 26 64.02 -92.32 -71.82
CA ARG A 26 62.78 -93.00 -71.37
C ARG A 26 63.10 -94.35 -70.76
N GLN A 27 63.96 -95.13 -71.42
CA GLN A 27 64.39 -96.44 -70.94
C GLN A 27 65.14 -96.33 -69.61
N SER A 28 66.03 -95.35 -69.46
CA SER A 28 66.75 -95.10 -68.20
C SER A 28 65.80 -94.77 -67.03
N ARG A 29 64.66 -94.14 -67.31
CA ARG A 29 63.59 -93.89 -66.32
C ARG A 29 62.75 -95.12 -66.01
N PHE A 30 62.45 -95.95 -67.02
CA PHE A 30 61.57 -97.12 -66.88
C PHE A 30 62.29 -98.33 -66.27
N PHE A 31 63.55 -98.56 -66.60
CA PHE A 31 64.32 -99.71 -66.10
C PHE A 31 64.93 -99.49 -64.71
N ASN A 32 64.95 -98.25 -64.19
CA ASN A 32 65.38 -97.96 -62.83
C ASN A 32 64.20 -98.05 -61.85
N VAL A 33 64.12 -99.16 -61.11
CA VAL A 33 63.04 -99.46 -60.15
C VAL A 33 62.89 -98.39 -59.07
N GLN A 34 64.00 -97.81 -58.60
CA GLN A 34 63.96 -96.78 -57.55
C GLN A 34 63.29 -95.49 -58.04
N ASN A 35 63.56 -95.08 -59.28
CA ASN A 35 62.92 -93.93 -59.90
C ASN A 35 61.44 -94.18 -60.22
N GLN A 36 61.05 -95.43 -60.46
CA GLN A 36 59.66 -95.81 -60.71
C GLN A 36 58.82 -95.80 -59.43
N VAL A 37 59.40 -96.20 -58.29
CA VAL A 37 58.69 -96.28 -57.00
C VAL A 37 58.74 -94.95 -56.22
N MET A 38 59.88 -94.24 -56.22
CA MET A 38 60.10 -93.02 -55.41
C MET A 38 60.78 -91.86 -56.16
N GLY A 39 60.68 -91.81 -57.48
CA GLY A 39 61.27 -90.71 -58.26
C GLY A 39 60.65 -89.36 -57.90
N VAL A 40 61.44 -88.47 -57.28
CA VAL A 40 61.04 -87.09 -56.96
C VAL A 40 62.07 -86.13 -57.53
N ASN A 41 61.61 -85.08 -58.20
CA ASN A 41 62.49 -84.02 -58.69
C ASN A 41 62.84 -83.06 -57.55
N VAL A 42 63.93 -83.35 -56.85
CA VAL A 42 64.41 -82.58 -55.69
C VAL A 42 64.75 -81.15 -56.08
N GLU A 43 65.34 -80.92 -57.26
CA GLU A 43 65.68 -79.57 -57.73
C GLU A 43 64.42 -78.71 -57.96
N ALA A 44 63.38 -79.27 -58.57
CA ALA A 44 62.12 -78.56 -58.78
C ALA A 44 61.41 -78.23 -57.46
N LEU A 45 61.41 -79.16 -56.50
CA LEU A 45 60.86 -78.91 -55.16
C LEU A 45 61.66 -77.84 -54.42
N ASN A 46 62.99 -77.87 -54.52
CA ASN A 46 63.84 -76.87 -53.89
C ASN A 46 63.57 -75.48 -54.47
N ASN A 47 63.41 -75.37 -55.79
CA ASN A 47 63.02 -74.12 -56.46
C ASN A 47 61.63 -73.62 -56.00
N GLN A 48 60.65 -74.50 -55.84
CA GLN A 48 59.31 -74.13 -55.33
C GLN A 48 59.36 -73.63 -53.89
N VAL A 49 60.14 -74.28 -53.02
CA VAL A 49 60.34 -73.86 -51.63
C VAL A 49 60.99 -72.48 -51.57
N GLU A 50 62.00 -72.22 -52.39
CA GLU A 50 62.64 -70.90 -52.45
C GLU A 50 61.70 -69.82 -53.00
N GLU A 51 60.87 -70.12 -54.01
CA GLU A 51 59.84 -69.19 -54.49
C GLU A 51 58.83 -68.85 -53.39
N GLN A 52 58.36 -69.86 -52.64
CA GLN A 52 57.43 -69.66 -51.55
C GLN A 52 58.02 -68.82 -50.42
N LYS A 53 59.29 -69.05 -50.06
CA LYS A 53 60.02 -68.22 -49.08
C LYS A 53 60.12 -66.77 -49.53
N LEU A 54 60.42 -66.54 -50.81
CA LEU A 54 60.50 -65.18 -51.36
C LEU A 54 59.13 -64.49 -51.30
N GLN A 55 58.06 -65.18 -51.70
CA GLN A 55 56.70 -64.66 -51.60
C GLN A 55 56.32 -64.33 -50.16
N GLU A 56 56.55 -65.24 -49.22
CA GLU A 56 56.27 -65.02 -47.80
C GLU A 56 57.06 -63.83 -47.24
N ALA A 57 58.34 -63.69 -47.61
CA ALA A 57 59.13 -62.52 -47.23
C ALA A 57 58.57 -61.22 -47.82
N THR A 58 58.09 -61.22 -49.06
CA THR A 58 57.46 -60.04 -49.65
C THR A 58 56.14 -59.67 -48.97
N GLU A 59 55.31 -60.63 -48.60
CA GLU A 59 54.06 -60.37 -47.87
C GLU A 59 54.33 -59.85 -46.46
N ARG A 60 55.27 -60.46 -45.72
CA ARG A 60 55.67 -59.94 -44.40
C ARG A 60 56.18 -58.51 -44.47
N ASN A 61 56.95 -58.15 -45.51
CA ASN A 61 57.41 -56.78 -45.71
C ASN A 61 56.26 -55.81 -46.01
N LYS A 62 55.23 -56.24 -46.77
CA LYS A 62 54.02 -55.43 -47.00
C LYS A 62 53.24 -55.22 -45.71
N GLU A 63 53.02 -56.29 -44.94
CA GLU A 63 52.29 -56.27 -43.68
C GLU A 63 52.98 -55.34 -42.67
N ALA A 64 54.30 -55.46 -42.50
CA ALA A 64 55.08 -54.57 -41.64
C ALA A 64 54.97 -53.08 -42.05
N ALA A 65 54.89 -52.80 -43.36
CA ALA A 65 54.68 -51.44 -43.85
C ALA A 65 53.26 -50.91 -43.52
N TYR A 66 52.24 -51.76 -43.60
CA TYR A 66 50.87 -51.40 -43.20
C TYR A 66 50.75 -51.22 -41.69
N ASP A 67 51.37 -52.07 -40.89
CA ASP A 67 51.40 -51.95 -39.44
C ASP A 67 52.04 -50.64 -38.99
N THR A 68 53.14 -50.24 -39.65
CA THR A 68 53.77 -48.94 -39.39
C THR A 68 52.83 -47.78 -39.67
N LYS A 69 52.09 -47.83 -40.80
CA LYS A 69 51.08 -46.80 -41.14
C LYS A 69 49.93 -46.79 -40.14
N LYS A 70 49.48 -47.96 -39.68
CA LYS A 70 48.42 -48.10 -38.69
C LYS A 70 48.79 -47.39 -37.39
N VAL A 71 50.01 -47.61 -36.87
CA VAL A 71 50.51 -46.92 -35.68
C VAL A 71 50.52 -45.39 -35.86
N GLN A 72 50.90 -44.91 -37.06
CA GLN A 72 50.86 -43.47 -37.36
C GLN A 72 49.42 -42.92 -37.36
N TYR A 73 48.47 -43.63 -37.95
CA TYR A 73 47.06 -43.22 -37.95
C TYR A 73 46.46 -43.25 -36.55
N ASP A 74 46.75 -44.27 -35.75
CA ASP A 74 46.28 -44.38 -34.36
C ASP A 74 46.78 -43.18 -33.52
N LEU A 75 48.02 -42.74 -33.73
CA LEU A 75 48.56 -41.54 -33.09
C LEU A 75 47.79 -40.27 -33.49
N VAL A 76 47.48 -40.10 -34.78
CA VAL A 76 46.71 -38.95 -35.28
C VAL A 76 45.30 -38.94 -34.68
N VAL A 77 44.64 -40.09 -34.61
CA VAL A 77 43.30 -40.22 -33.99
C VAL A 77 43.34 -39.79 -32.52
N GLN A 78 44.32 -40.27 -31.73
CA GLN A 78 44.47 -39.87 -30.33
C GLN A 78 44.72 -38.36 -30.16
N MET A 79 45.48 -37.74 -31.07
CA MET A 79 45.72 -36.30 -31.02
C MET A 79 44.44 -35.50 -31.30
N LEU A 80 43.66 -35.90 -32.30
CA LEU A 80 42.39 -35.24 -32.65
C LEU A 80 41.37 -35.36 -31.51
N GLU A 81 41.22 -36.53 -30.91
CA GLU A 81 40.32 -36.75 -29.78
C GLU A 81 40.68 -35.87 -28.57
N LYS A 82 41.98 -35.73 -28.27
CA LYS A 82 42.47 -34.82 -27.22
C LYS A 82 42.16 -33.36 -27.52
N GLU A 83 42.26 -32.94 -28.78
CA GLU A 83 41.92 -31.57 -29.18
C GLU A 83 40.42 -31.28 -29.09
N GLU A 84 39.58 -32.22 -29.52
CA GLU A 84 38.12 -32.11 -29.42
C GLU A 84 37.68 -32.04 -27.95
N ALA A 85 38.24 -32.89 -27.08
CA ALA A 85 37.99 -32.82 -25.64
C ALA A 85 38.38 -31.44 -25.06
N LYS A 86 39.52 -30.88 -25.49
CA LYS A 86 39.92 -29.51 -25.10
C LYS A 86 38.97 -28.44 -25.64
N ARG A 87 38.45 -28.59 -26.85
CA ARG A 87 37.44 -27.68 -27.43
C ARG A 87 36.12 -27.76 -26.64
N ALA A 88 35.63 -28.96 -26.36
CA ALA A 88 34.42 -29.20 -25.57
C ALA A 88 34.53 -28.56 -24.18
N ARG A 89 35.67 -28.73 -23.48
CA ARG A 89 35.93 -28.09 -22.18
C ARG A 89 35.88 -26.57 -22.26
N ARG A 90 36.48 -25.97 -23.31
CA ARG A 90 36.46 -24.51 -23.51
C ARG A 90 35.03 -24.00 -23.73
N VAL A 91 34.22 -24.72 -24.51
CA VAL A 91 32.81 -24.36 -24.75
C VAL A 91 31.99 -24.51 -23.46
N ALA A 92 32.14 -25.62 -22.74
CA ALA A 92 31.44 -25.85 -21.47
C ALA A 92 31.75 -24.76 -20.43
N LYS A 93 33.02 -24.35 -20.32
CA LYS A 93 33.43 -23.24 -19.46
C LYS A 93 32.74 -21.93 -19.84
N LYS A 94 32.75 -21.56 -21.13
CA LYS A 94 32.04 -20.35 -21.62
C LYS A 94 30.54 -20.38 -21.31
N ILE A 95 29.89 -21.54 -21.45
CA ILE A 95 28.48 -21.71 -21.11
C ILE A 95 28.26 -21.50 -19.62
N GLN A 96 29.11 -22.08 -18.76
CA GLN A 96 29.02 -21.90 -17.32
C GLN A 96 29.23 -20.44 -16.91
N ASP A 97 30.27 -19.79 -17.45
CA ASP A 97 30.56 -18.37 -17.21
C ASP A 97 29.36 -17.49 -17.61
N PHE A 98 28.72 -17.78 -18.75
CA PHE A 98 27.52 -17.08 -19.20
C PHE A 98 26.33 -17.28 -18.26
N ARG A 99 26.09 -18.51 -17.79
CA ARG A 99 25.02 -18.82 -16.83
C ARG A 99 25.21 -18.04 -15.54
N GLN A 100 26.44 -17.98 -15.02
CA GLN A 100 26.75 -17.20 -13.83
C GLN A 100 26.50 -15.71 -14.07
N GLN A 101 27.07 -15.14 -15.14
CA GLN A 101 26.97 -13.70 -15.37
C GLN A 101 25.54 -13.22 -15.70
N LYS A 102 24.79 -13.99 -16.50
CA LYS A 102 23.52 -13.52 -17.09
C LYS A 102 22.28 -14.22 -16.54
N GLN A 103 22.43 -15.41 -15.95
CA GLN A 103 21.30 -16.20 -15.43
C GLN A 103 21.37 -16.36 -13.91
N GLU A 104 22.16 -15.53 -13.22
CA GLU A 104 22.13 -15.43 -11.76
C GLU A 104 20.70 -15.18 -11.27
N PHE A 105 20.27 -15.97 -10.28
CA PHE A 105 18.93 -15.94 -9.70
C PHE A 105 18.54 -14.51 -9.30
N LYS A 106 19.47 -13.75 -8.72
CA LYS A 106 19.26 -12.36 -8.26
C LYS A 106 18.81 -11.39 -9.35
N ASN A 107 19.05 -11.69 -10.63
CA ASN A 107 18.69 -10.83 -11.75
C ASN A 107 17.30 -11.13 -12.34
N ARG A 108 16.55 -12.11 -11.80
CA ARG A 108 15.15 -12.35 -12.21
C ARG A 108 14.23 -11.38 -11.48
N CYS A 109 13.36 -10.70 -12.23
CA CYS A 109 12.38 -9.74 -11.69
C CYS A 109 11.43 -10.37 -10.64
N GLU A 110 11.26 -11.69 -10.66
CA GLU A 110 10.41 -12.42 -9.70
C GLU A 110 11.09 -12.64 -8.32
N CYS A 111 12.39 -12.39 -8.19
CA CYS A 111 13.11 -12.66 -6.94
C CYS A 111 12.79 -11.67 -5.83
N GLU A 112 12.30 -10.47 -6.14
CA GLU A 112 11.82 -9.51 -5.12
C GLU A 112 10.65 -10.07 -4.29
N LEU A 113 9.91 -11.05 -4.83
CA LEU A 113 8.79 -11.70 -4.16
C LEU A 113 9.20 -12.89 -3.28
N GLN A 114 10.38 -13.49 -3.50
CA GLN A 114 10.81 -14.73 -2.84
C GLN A 114 11.85 -14.55 -1.73
N ASP A 115 12.25 -13.30 -1.45
CA ASP A 115 13.31 -13.02 -0.49
C ASP A 115 12.81 -13.25 0.95
N ALA A 116 13.07 -14.45 1.49
CA ALA A 116 12.62 -14.88 2.82
C ALA A 116 13.11 -13.96 3.97
N ALA A 117 14.16 -13.17 3.72
CA ALA A 117 14.69 -12.20 4.67
C ALA A 117 13.80 -10.96 4.85
N ARG A 118 12.87 -10.66 3.93
CA ARG A 118 11.94 -9.52 4.06
C ARG A 118 10.93 -9.72 5.21
N PHE A 119 10.65 -10.96 5.59
CA PHE A 119 9.64 -11.31 6.60
C PHE A 119 10.16 -11.27 8.05
N GLN A 120 11.47 -11.14 8.28
CA GLN A 120 12.06 -11.24 9.63
C GLN A 120 12.28 -9.89 10.35
N ARG A 121 11.87 -8.77 9.76
CA ARG A 121 12.10 -7.41 10.31
C ARG A 121 10.92 -6.77 11.02
N ILE A 122 9.92 -7.53 11.45
CA ILE A 122 8.83 -6.99 12.28
C ILE A 122 9.10 -7.32 13.75
N PRO A 123 9.10 -6.34 14.67
CA PRO A 123 9.22 -6.59 16.09
C PRO A 123 8.01 -7.42 16.56
N VAL A 124 8.30 -8.59 17.11
CA VAL A 124 7.30 -9.48 17.71
C VAL A 124 6.77 -8.81 19.00
N GLN A 125 5.62 -8.13 18.91
CA GLN A 125 4.89 -7.62 20.08
C GLN A 125 3.52 -8.27 20.28
N PHE A 126 3.17 -9.32 19.53
CA PHE A 126 1.93 -10.06 19.74
C PHE A 126 2.21 -11.46 20.29
N GLN A 127 2.53 -11.53 21.58
CA GLN A 127 2.40 -12.75 22.37
C GLN A 127 1.18 -12.63 23.28
N GLN A 128 -0.02 -12.87 22.73
CA GLN A 128 -1.20 -13.29 23.51
C GLN A 128 -2.40 -13.58 22.59
N TYR A 129 -2.35 -14.67 21.80
CA TYR A 129 -3.57 -15.31 21.31
C TYR A 129 -3.40 -16.84 21.25
N PRO A 130 -4.45 -17.64 21.52
CA PRO A 130 -4.34 -19.09 21.68
C PRO A 130 -4.32 -19.84 20.34
N ALA A 131 -3.67 -21.01 20.37
CA ALA A 131 -3.35 -21.89 19.25
C ALA A 131 -4.55 -22.67 18.68
N GLN A 132 -5.54 -21.99 18.09
CA GLN A 132 -6.69 -22.66 17.47
C GLN A 132 -7.13 -22.09 16.11
N PHE A 133 -6.33 -21.21 15.51
CA PHE A 133 -6.50 -20.78 14.12
C PHE A 133 -5.14 -20.80 13.42
N GLN A 134 -4.73 -21.99 12.96
CA GLN A 134 -3.48 -22.17 12.23
C GLN A 134 -3.72 -22.73 10.83
N GLU A 135 -4.69 -22.14 10.12
CA GLU A 135 -4.91 -22.35 8.68
C GLU A 135 -5.34 -21.04 8.02
N PHE A 136 -4.45 -20.04 7.95
CA PHE A 136 -4.61 -18.93 7.01
C PHE A 136 -3.26 -18.54 6.42
N PRO A 137 -3.11 -18.50 5.08
CA PRO A 137 -1.85 -18.15 4.47
C PRO A 137 -1.55 -16.66 4.69
N THR A 138 -0.35 -16.40 5.16
CA THR A 138 0.36 -15.11 5.22
C THR A 138 0.46 -14.50 3.83
N GLN A 139 -0.63 -13.91 3.34
CA GLN A 139 -0.67 -13.18 2.09
C GLN A 139 -0.68 -11.68 2.36
N PHE A 140 0.34 -11.00 1.84
CA PHE A 140 0.51 -9.55 1.77
C PHE A 140 0.76 -8.82 3.09
N GLN A 141 2.03 -8.74 3.47
CA GLN A 141 2.52 -7.73 4.41
C GLN A 141 3.40 -6.72 3.64
N GLU A 142 2.75 -5.96 2.76
CA GLU A 142 3.31 -4.68 2.32
C GLU A 142 3.21 -3.67 3.48
N PHE A 143 4.03 -2.62 3.44
CA PHE A 143 4.00 -1.50 4.40
C PHE A 143 2.55 -1.12 4.74
N PRO A 144 2.24 -0.70 5.99
CA PRO A 144 0.89 -0.29 6.34
C PRO A 144 0.37 0.66 5.27
N ALA A 145 -0.63 0.23 4.51
CA ALA A 145 -1.03 0.90 3.27
C ALA A 145 -1.50 2.34 3.54
N CYS A 146 -1.90 2.62 4.78
CA CYS A 146 -2.12 3.95 5.29
C CYS A 146 -1.26 4.16 6.54
N LEU A 147 -0.14 4.86 6.38
CA LEU A 147 0.77 5.22 7.49
C LEU A 147 0.38 6.56 8.14
N SER A 148 -0.50 7.35 7.51
CA SER A 148 -0.97 8.64 8.01
C SER A 148 -2.13 9.17 7.15
N ASP A 149 -3.02 9.99 7.73
CA ASP A 149 -4.18 10.63 7.07
C ASP A 149 -3.85 11.47 5.81
N LYS A 150 -2.57 11.65 5.48
CA LYS A 150 -2.09 12.39 4.31
C LYS A 150 -1.04 11.60 3.53
N VAL A 151 -1.42 10.45 2.98
CA VAL A 151 -0.58 9.79 1.96
C VAL A 151 -0.95 10.34 0.57
N PRO A 152 0.03 10.79 -0.25
CA PRO A 152 -0.24 11.31 -1.60
C PRO A 152 -0.87 10.30 -2.58
N PHE A 153 -0.93 9.01 -2.22
CA PHE A 153 -1.28 7.92 -3.13
C PHE A 153 -2.67 7.31 -2.89
N SER A 154 -3.41 7.78 -1.88
CA SER A 154 -4.72 7.21 -1.50
C SER A 154 -5.85 7.93 -2.23
N GLY A 155 -6.07 7.59 -3.51
CA GLY A 155 -7.24 8.03 -4.27
C GLY A 155 -8.51 7.22 -3.94
N PRO A 156 -9.70 7.62 -4.42
CA PRO A 156 -10.96 6.91 -4.13
C PRO A 156 -10.95 5.42 -4.51
N ALA A 157 -10.17 5.06 -5.55
CA ALA A 157 -10.04 3.70 -6.03
C ALA A 157 -9.19 2.80 -5.10
N SER A 158 -8.35 3.37 -4.23
CA SER A 158 -7.55 2.56 -3.29
C SER A 158 -8.39 2.00 -2.13
N MET A 159 -9.57 2.57 -1.89
CA MET A 159 -10.46 2.25 -0.74
C MET A 159 -9.77 2.31 0.63
N GLN A 160 -8.64 3.00 0.75
CA GLN A 160 -7.87 3.09 2.00
C GLN A 160 -8.30 4.26 2.88
N CYS A 161 -9.06 5.22 2.33
CA CYS A 161 -9.56 6.38 3.06
C CYS A 161 -11.02 6.62 2.68
N PHE A 162 -11.92 6.61 3.67
CA PHE A 162 -13.32 6.95 3.46
C PHE A 162 -13.65 8.30 4.07
N LEU A 163 -14.27 9.19 3.27
CA LEU A 163 -14.72 10.51 3.74
C LEU A 163 -15.72 10.44 4.92
N GLY A 164 -16.38 9.29 5.11
CA GLY A 164 -17.34 9.05 6.19
C GLY A 164 -16.74 8.69 7.55
N GLU A 165 -15.42 8.50 7.65
CA GLU A 165 -14.76 8.06 8.91
C GLU A 165 -14.85 9.12 10.02
N GLY A 166 -15.10 10.39 9.67
CA GLY A 166 -15.42 11.41 10.66
C GLY A 166 -14.27 11.70 11.62
N LEU A 167 -13.02 11.72 11.13
CA LEU A 167 -11.82 12.05 11.92
C LEU A 167 -11.96 13.36 12.72
N HIS A 168 -12.72 14.32 12.19
CA HIS A 168 -12.99 15.60 12.84
C HIS A 168 -14.30 15.64 13.65
N ARG A 169 -15.02 14.52 13.79
CA ARG A 169 -16.30 14.45 14.50
C ARG A 169 -16.18 14.92 15.96
N ALA A 170 -15.09 14.55 16.64
CA ALA A 170 -14.82 14.99 18.00
C ALA A 170 -14.61 16.52 18.09
N SER A 171 -13.86 17.10 17.14
CA SER A 171 -13.64 18.55 17.07
C SER A 171 -14.93 19.31 16.73
N PHE A 172 -15.74 18.76 15.82
CA PHE A 172 -17.04 19.31 15.47
C PHE A 172 -18.01 19.32 16.66
N LEU A 173 -18.13 18.19 17.38
CA LEU A 173 -18.96 18.10 18.58
C LEU A 173 -18.49 19.06 19.68
N ARG A 174 -17.18 19.22 19.85
CA ARG A 174 -16.61 20.18 20.81
C ARG A 174 -16.97 21.61 20.46
N MET A 175 -16.85 22.00 19.19
CA MET A 175 -17.26 23.32 18.71
C MET A 175 -18.76 23.54 18.96
N GLN A 176 -19.60 22.56 18.65
CA GLN A 176 -21.03 22.64 18.87
C GLN A 176 -21.37 22.81 20.36
N GLN A 177 -20.71 22.04 21.24
CA GLN A 177 -20.88 22.16 22.68
C GLN A 177 -20.46 23.54 23.20
N GLN A 178 -19.36 24.09 22.68
CA GLN A 178 -18.91 25.45 23.03
C GLN A 178 -19.91 26.51 22.59
N GLN A 179 -20.49 26.38 21.39
CA GLN A 179 -21.54 27.28 20.91
C GLN A 179 -22.78 27.24 21.81
N PHE A 180 -23.24 26.04 22.19
CA PHE A 180 -24.37 25.92 23.11
C PHE A 180 -24.09 26.53 24.48
N ARG A 181 -22.91 26.28 25.04
CA ARG A 181 -22.50 26.88 26.32
C ARG A 181 -22.49 28.40 26.24
N TYR A 182 -21.87 28.95 25.21
CA TYR A 182 -21.78 30.39 25.01
C TYR A 182 -23.17 31.04 24.93
N ASN A 183 -24.09 30.44 24.16
CA ASN A 183 -25.46 30.93 24.04
C ASN A 183 -26.22 30.89 25.37
N LEU A 184 -26.07 29.82 26.15
CA LEU A 184 -26.70 29.69 27.47
C LEU A 184 -26.14 30.71 28.47
N GLU A 185 -24.82 30.89 28.49
CA GLU A 185 -24.16 31.87 29.35
C GLU A 185 -24.65 33.29 29.04
N ARG A 186 -24.76 33.64 27.75
CA ARG A 186 -25.31 34.93 27.32
C ARG A 186 -26.76 35.12 27.75
N GLN A 187 -27.62 34.12 27.54
CA GLN A 187 -29.03 34.19 27.96
C GLN A 187 -29.18 34.39 29.47
N LEU A 188 -28.34 33.71 30.27
CA LEU A 188 -28.35 33.87 31.72
C LEU A 188 -27.92 35.28 32.13
N GLN A 189 -26.89 35.83 31.48
CA GLN A 189 -26.41 37.18 31.73
C GLN A 189 -27.48 38.23 31.39
N GLU A 190 -28.12 38.11 30.22
CA GLU A 190 -29.23 38.98 29.81
C GLU A 190 -30.38 38.92 30.84
N GLN A 191 -30.75 37.72 31.30
CA GLN A 191 -31.79 37.57 32.33
C GLN A 191 -31.39 38.21 33.66
N GLN A 192 -30.12 38.07 34.08
CA GLN A 192 -29.64 38.71 35.31
C GLN A 192 -29.64 40.24 35.19
N GLN A 193 -29.29 40.78 34.02
CA GLN A 193 -29.34 42.20 33.76
C GLN A 193 -30.77 42.73 33.82
N VAL A 194 -31.72 42.08 33.14
CA VAL A 194 -33.14 42.46 33.20
C VAL A 194 -33.66 42.44 34.64
N ARG A 195 -33.32 41.41 35.43
CA ARG A 195 -33.70 41.35 36.86
C ARG A 195 -33.06 42.45 37.71
N ALA A 196 -31.85 42.88 37.38
CA ALA A 196 -31.19 43.97 38.10
C ALA A 196 -31.83 45.32 37.76
N GLU A 197 -32.16 45.53 36.48
CA GLU A 197 -32.88 46.71 35.99
C GLU A 197 -34.28 46.79 36.60
N GLU A 198 -35.02 45.68 36.66
CA GLU A 198 -36.33 45.58 37.32
C GLU A 198 -36.25 45.99 38.81
N LYS A 199 -35.31 45.41 39.56
CA LYS A 199 -35.09 45.79 40.97
C LYS A 199 -34.72 47.26 41.17
N TYR A 200 -33.95 47.83 40.24
CA TYR A 200 -33.59 49.24 40.28
C TYR A 200 -34.80 50.13 39.99
N ALA A 201 -35.64 49.74 39.03
CA ALA A 201 -36.90 50.44 38.73
C ALA A 201 -37.86 50.39 39.91
N ASP A 202 -38.00 49.23 40.57
CA ASP A 202 -38.83 49.06 41.77
C ASP A 202 -38.35 49.98 42.90
N MET A 203 -37.04 50.00 43.21
CA MET A 203 -36.46 50.88 44.23
C MET A 203 -36.73 52.36 43.93
N LEU A 204 -36.60 52.76 42.67
CA LEU A 204 -36.87 54.13 42.25
C LEU A 204 -38.35 54.47 42.38
N SER A 205 -39.25 53.54 42.04
CA SER A 205 -40.69 53.67 42.21
C SER A 205 -41.05 53.84 43.70
N ASP A 206 -40.50 53.00 44.58
CA ASP A 206 -40.69 53.09 46.02
C ASP A 206 -40.24 54.45 46.57
N GLN A 207 -39.08 54.94 46.12
CA GLN A 207 -38.58 56.26 46.50
C GLN A 207 -39.51 57.38 46.02
N GLN A 208 -40.03 57.29 44.79
CA GLN A 208 -40.99 58.25 44.27
C GLN A 208 -42.29 58.23 45.07
N HIS A 209 -42.84 57.06 45.38
CA HIS A 209 -44.03 56.92 46.22
C HIS A 209 -43.82 57.55 47.59
N LEU A 210 -42.69 57.31 48.24
CA LEU A 210 -42.36 57.92 49.54
C LEU A 210 -42.34 59.46 49.45
N VAL A 211 -41.72 60.02 48.41
CA VAL A 211 -41.68 61.49 48.20
C VAL A 211 -43.08 62.05 47.95
N MET A 212 -43.90 61.35 47.17
CA MET A 212 -45.29 61.76 46.90
C MET A 212 -46.14 61.73 48.16
N ASP A 213 -46.01 60.70 49.00
CA ASP A 213 -46.72 60.56 50.27
C ASP A 213 -46.29 61.66 51.26
N MET A 214 -45.00 61.96 51.35
CA MET A 214 -44.50 63.07 52.16
C MET A 214 -45.08 64.40 51.72
N ARG A 215 -45.14 64.65 50.40
CA ARG A 215 -45.73 65.88 49.83
C ARG A 215 -47.23 65.95 50.09
N ALA A 216 -47.96 64.84 49.93
CA ALA A 216 -49.38 64.76 50.23
C ALA A 216 -49.65 65.06 51.72
N ALA A 217 -48.85 64.50 52.63
CA ALA A 217 -48.96 64.76 54.06
C ALA A 217 -48.62 66.22 54.44
N GLN A 218 -47.69 66.87 53.72
CA GLN A 218 -47.41 68.30 53.91
C GLN A 218 -48.57 69.17 53.43
N MET A 219 -49.12 68.88 52.24
CA MET A 219 -50.28 69.58 51.69
C MET A 219 -51.49 69.45 52.63
N ALA A 220 -51.79 68.26 53.12
CA ALA A 220 -52.88 68.03 54.08
C ALA A 220 -52.71 68.86 55.37
N ARG A 221 -51.48 68.95 55.91
CA ARG A 221 -51.19 69.80 57.07
C ARG A 221 -51.37 71.29 56.81
N LEU A 222 -50.97 71.77 55.63
CA LEU A 222 -51.16 73.16 55.23
C LEU A 222 -52.65 73.48 55.02
N GLU A 223 -53.40 72.57 54.40
CA GLU A 223 -54.85 72.68 54.24
C GLU A 223 -55.57 72.71 55.60
N GLU A 224 -55.21 71.82 56.52
CA GLU A 224 -55.75 71.81 57.89
C GLU A 224 -55.44 73.12 58.63
N SER A 225 -54.19 73.58 58.57
CA SER A 225 -53.78 74.87 59.16
C SER A 225 -54.56 76.05 58.58
N CYS A 226 -54.75 76.08 57.26
CA CYS A 226 -55.56 77.08 56.57
C CYS A 226 -57.04 77.01 57.03
N CYS A 227 -57.63 75.82 57.07
CA CYS A 227 -58.99 75.61 57.55
C CYS A 227 -59.18 76.07 59.00
N VAL A 228 -58.23 75.78 59.90
CA VAL A 228 -58.24 76.25 61.29
C VAL A 228 -58.10 77.77 61.37
N ALA A 229 -57.20 78.37 60.57
CA ALA A 229 -57.02 79.83 60.53
C ALA A 229 -58.27 80.55 59.99
N MET A 230 -58.87 80.03 58.90
CA MET A 230 -60.14 80.54 58.36
C MET A 230 -61.28 80.42 59.36
N SER A 231 -61.41 79.27 60.03
CA SER A 231 -62.43 79.06 61.07
C SER A 231 -62.25 80.01 62.25
N SER A 232 -60.99 80.23 62.68
CA SER A 232 -60.66 81.18 63.75
C SER A 232 -60.94 82.63 63.34
N ALA A 233 -60.56 83.03 62.13
CA ALA A 233 -60.86 84.35 61.58
C ALA A 233 -62.37 84.59 61.48
N ARG A 234 -63.13 83.58 61.02
CA ARG A 234 -64.59 83.60 60.95
C ARG A 234 -65.21 83.72 62.34
N ALA A 235 -64.73 82.98 63.33
CA ALA A 235 -65.18 83.07 64.71
C ALA A 235 -64.92 84.47 65.31
N ASN A 236 -63.75 85.06 65.03
CA ASN A 236 -63.43 86.42 65.48
C ASN A 236 -64.29 87.49 64.79
N ALA A 237 -64.50 87.38 63.47
CA ALA A 237 -65.42 88.26 62.74
C ALA A 237 -66.85 88.15 63.30
N ASN A 238 -67.33 86.93 63.55
CA ASN A 238 -68.62 86.68 64.18
C ASN A 238 -68.72 87.32 65.58
N LYS A 239 -67.65 87.26 66.39
CA LYS A 239 -67.59 87.95 67.71
C LYS A 239 -67.64 89.48 67.58
N VAL A 240 -66.90 90.06 66.63
CA VAL A 240 -66.92 91.51 66.37
C VAL A 240 -68.30 91.93 65.87
N GLN A 241 -68.90 91.17 64.97
CA GLN A 241 -70.26 91.40 64.46
C GLN A 241 -71.32 91.25 65.56
N ALA A 242 -71.17 90.30 66.49
CA ALA A 242 -72.03 90.16 67.66
C ALA A 242 -71.91 91.40 68.57
N LYS A 243 -70.70 91.86 68.88
CA LYS A 243 -70.47 93.10 69.65
C LYS A 243 -71.01 94.34 68.96
N LEU A 244 -70.84 94.47 67.64
CA LEU A 244 -71.43 95.57 66.87
C LEU A 244 -72.96 95.52 66.91
N SER A 245 -73.54 94.33 66.80
CA SER A 245 -75.00 94.13 66.94
C SER A 245 -75.48 94.48 68.35
N GLU A 246 -74.76 94.06 69.40
CA GLU A 246 -75.04 94.42 70.79
C GLU A 246 -74.91 95.93 71.01
N PHE A 247 -73.84 96.56 70.51
CA PHE A 247 -73.67 98.01 70.55
C PHE A 247 -74.80 98.73 69.83
N ASN A 248 -75.20 98.28 68.64
CA ASN A 248 -76.35 98.84 67.90
C ASN A 248 -77.65 98.67 68.69
N ASN A 249 -77.88 97.52 69.33
CA ASN A 249 -79.04 97.29 70.19
C ASN A 249 -79.00 98.21 71.43
N LEU A 250 -77.83 98.41 72.05
CA LEU A 250 -77.63 99.36 73.14
C LEU A 250 -77.84 100.80 72.68
N HIS A 251 -77.37 101.18 71.50
CA HIS A 251 -77.56 102.50 70.90
C HIS A 251 -79.04 102.76 70.59
N GLN A 252 -79.76 101.76 70.08
CA GLN A 252 -81.22 101.80 69.95
C GLN A 252 -81.91 101.91 71.31
N SER A 253 -81.40 101.25 72.36
CA SER A 253 -81.95 101.31 73.71
C SER A 253 -81.69 102.65 74.43
N THR A 254 -80.51 103.27 74.24
CA THR A 254 -80.13 104.55 74.89
C THR A 254 -80.61 105.80 74.16
N TYR A 255 -80.81 105.73 72.83
CA TYR A 255 -81.29 106.87 72.04
C TYR A 255 -82.72 106.71 71.51
N SER A 256 -83.50 105.78 72.07
CA SER A 256 -84.96 105.80 71.87
C SER A 256 -85.60 106.81 72.83
N PRO A 257 -86.22 107.90 72.36
CA PRO A 257 -86.86 108.88 73.22
C PRO A 257 -88.13 108.31 73.87
N ILE A 258 -88.21 108.37 75.20
CA ILE A 258 -89.45 108.12 75.94
C ILE A 258 -90.30 109.40 75.87
N LEU A 259 -91.42 109.38 75.13
CA LEU A 259 -92.61 110.18 75.47
C LEU A 259 -93.91 109.60 74.86
N SER A 260 -94.80 109.22 75.78
CA SER A 260 -96.24 109.54 75.83
C SER A 260 -97.24 109.05 74.75
N THR A 261 -98.00 108.02 75.17
CA THR A 261 -99.48 108.00 75.33
C THR A 261 -100.47 108.21 74.16
N VAL A 262 -101.39 107.24 74.10
CA VAL A 262 -102.88 107.36 74.04
C VAL A 262 -103.58 107.26 72.67
N GLN A 263 -104.28 106.11 72.55
CA GLN A 263 -105.63 105.83 72.05
C GLN A 263 -106.19 106.56 70.82
N HIS A 264 -106.63 105.77 69.84
CA HIS A 264 -107.95 105.95 69.24
C HIS A 264 -108.67 104.61 69.03
N GLN A 265 -110.00 104.74 69.08
CA GLN A 265 -111.06 103.77 69.34
C GLN A 265 -111.66 103.17 68.05
N GLN A 266 -112.00 101.88 68.14
CA GLN A 266 -113.30 101.26 67.80
C GLN A 266 -113.78 101.00 66.35
N LEU A 267 -114.34 99.77 66.25
CA LEU A 267 -115.49 99.26 65.45
C LEU A 267 -115.22 98.98 63.95
N LEU A 268 -115.25 97.71 63.48
CA LEU A 268 -116.44 96.88 63.18
C LEU A 268 -117.41 97.63 62.23
N ASN A 269 -117.83 97.14 61.08
CA ASN A 269 -118.12 95.79 60.59
C ASN A 269 -118.20 95.84 59.06
N SER A 270 -118.12 94.70 58.36
CA SER A 270 -118.47 94.69 56.93
C SER A 270 -119.98 94.90 56.73
N GLY A 271 -120.33 96.03 56.12
CA GLY A 271 -121.64 96.44 55.63
C GLY A 271 -121.49 97.77 54.91
#